data_AF-A0A821KIQ0-F1
#
_entry.id   AF-A0A821KIQ0-F1
#
_cell.length_a   1.000
_cell.length_b   1.000
_cell.length_c   1.000
_cell.angle_alpha   90.00
_cell.angle_beta   90.00
_cell.angle_gamma   90.00
#
_symmetry.space_group_name_H-M   'P 1'
#
loop_
_entity.id
_entity.type
_entity.pdbx_description
1 polymer ?
#
loop_
_entity_poly.entity_id
_entity_poly.type
_entity_poly.pdbx_seq_one_letter_code
_entity_poly.pdbx_strand_id
1 'polypeptide(L)'
;SKYYIQYAKDQFFLHWSQLSRLNEYGRRTTIQLIQPYYELDQFLVFIEQNLFLLKILENRYLTNNQDDLITRDLFLERIQKDLLSQWKLPDVIRSSISTWDDIVTN
;
A
#
# COMPACT_ATOMS: atom_id res chain seq x y z
N SER A 1 11.46 8.66 -2.50
CA SER A 1 10.16 8.04 -2.87
C SER A 1 8.97 8.89 -2.41
N LYS A 2 8.86 9.26 -1.12
CA LYS A 2 7.74 10.05 -0.55
C LYS A 2 7.34 11.31 -1.31
N TYR A 3 8.31 12.08 -1.82
CA TYR A 3 8.04 13.28 -2.62
C TYR A 3 7.19 13.00 -3.87
N TYR A 4 7.49 11.93 -4.61
CA TYR A 4 6.77 11.59 -5.84
C TYR A 4 5.36 11.05 -5.57
N ILE A 5 5.18 10.33 -4.45
CA ILE A 5 3.87 9.86 -4.01
C ILE A 5 3.00 11.03 -3.60
N GLN A 6 3.56 11.98 -2.82
CA GLN A 6 2.85 13.18 -2.44
C GLN A 6 2.48 14.01 -3.67
N TYR A 7 3.41 14.19 -4.61
CA TYR A 7 3.14 14.85 -5.89
C TYR A 7 2.00 14.18 -6.66
N ALA A 8 1.96 12.84 -6.75
CA ALA A 8 0.87 12.11 -7.40
C ALA A 8 -0.48 12.33 -6.70
N LYS A 9 -0.51 12.35 -5.37
CA LYS A 9 -1.70 12.68 -4.57
C LYS A 9 -2.18 14.12 -4.83
N ASP A 10 -1.26 15.07 -4.91
CA ASP A 10 -1.57 16.47 -5.19
C ASP A 10 -2.15 16.63 -6.61
N GLN A 11 -1.57 15.95 -7.62
CA GLN A 11 -2.10 15.92 -8.99
C GLN A 11 -3.49 15.27 -9.05
N PHE A 12 -3.73 14.21 -8.28
CA PHE A 12 -5.06 13.63 -8.14
C PHE A 12 -6.07 14.64 -7.60
N PHE A 13 -5.75 15.37 -6.53
CA PHE A 13 -6.67 16.37 -5.98
C PHE A 13 -6.98 17.48 -6.99
N LEU A 14 -5.97 17.96 -7.71
CA LEU A 14 -6.14 18.95 -8.77
C LEU A 14 -7.09 18.41 -9.86
N HIS A 15 -6.82 17.22 -10.39
CA HIS A 15 -7.65 16.62 -11.43
C HIS A 15 -9.09 16.33 -10.95
N TRP A 16 -9.23 15.80 -9.74
CA TRP A 16 -10.52 15.52 -9.11
C TRP A 16 -11.39 16.76 -8.93
N SER A 17 -10.77 17.89 -8.57
CA SER A 17 -11.45 19.17 -8.39
C SER A 17 -11.98 19.77 -9.71
N GLN A 18 -11.33 19.42 -10.83
CA GLN A 18 -11.70 19.89 -12.17
C GLN A 18 -12.79 19.02 -12.82
N LEU A 19 -12.96 17.78 -12.36
CA LEU A 19 -13.98 16.88 -12.89
C LEU A 19 -15.38 17.30 -12.44
N SER A 20 -16.24 17.59 -13.42
CA SER A 20 -17.68 17.79 -13.19
C SER A 20 -18.26 16.62 -12.41
N ARG A 21 -19.15 16.92 -11.46
CA ARG A 21 -19.89 15.91 -10.69
C ARG A 21 -20.74 15.00 -11.57
N LEU A 22 -21.15 15.49 -12.74
CA LEU A 22 -21.97 14.75 -13.71
C LEU A 22 -21.12 13.80 -14.58
N ASN A 23 -19.79 13.90 -14.55
CA ASN A 23 -18.90 12.98 -15.26
C ASN A 23 -18.60 11.74 -14.40
N GLU A 24 -19.59 10.85 -14.27
CA GLU A 24 -19.47 9.64 -13.45
C GLU A 24 -18.33 8.73 -13.90
N TYR A 25 -18.17 8.55 -15.21
CA TYR A 25 -17.12 7.70 -15.78
C TYR A 25 -15.72 8.24 -15.45
N GLY A 26 -15.47 9.53 -15.73
CA GLY A 26 -14.18 10.17 -15.42
C GLY A 26 -13.86 10.10 -13.94
N ARG A 27 -14.84 10.37 -13.08
CA ARG A 27 -14.65 10.29 -11.62
C ARG A 27 -14.35 8.86 -11.15
N ARG A 28 -15.03 7.86 -11.69
CA ARG A 28 -14.78 6.46 -11.35
C ARG A 28 -13.36 6.03 -11.70
N THR A 29 -12.90 6.35 -12.91
CA THR A 29 -11.54 6.03 -13.36
C THR A 29 -10.49 6.76 -12.52
N THR A 30 -10.70 8.05 -12.22
CA THR A 30 -9.77 8.84 -11.41
C THR A 30 -9.63 8.30 -9.97
N ILE A 31 -10.71 7.83 -9.34
CA ILE A 31 -10.64 7.20 -8.01
C ILE A 31 -9.84 5.89 -8.05
N GLN A 32 -10.00 5.09 -9.10
CA GLN A 32 -9.30 3.82 -9.23
C GLN A 32 -7.79 3.99 -9.35
N LEU A 33 -7.36 5.04 -10.04
CA LEU A 33 -5.94 5.33 -10.26
C LEU A 33 -5.19 5.79 -9.01
N ILE A 34 -5.87 6.31 -7.98
CA ILE A 34 -5.18 6.83 -6.79
C ILE A 34 -4.89 5.77 -5.74
N GLN A 35 -5.64 4.66 -5.73
CA GLN A 35 -5.53 3.61 -4.71
C GLN A 35 -4.10 3.06 -4.54
N PRO A 36 -3.35 2.71 -5.60
CA PRO A 36 -1.98 2.19 -5.45
C PRO A 36 -1.05 3.16 -4.73
N TYR A 37 -1.22 4.48 -4.92
CA TYR A 37 -0.38 5.49 -4.27
C TYR A 37 -0.66 5.62 -2.77
N TYR A 38 -1.88 5.30 -2.31
CA TYR A 38 -2.19 5.25 -0.89
C TYR A 38 -1.64 3.98 -0.24
N GLU A 39 -1.76 2.83 -0.90
CA GLU A 39 -1.21 1.55 -0.43
C GLU A 39 0.32 1.59 -0.35
N LEU A 40 0.98 2.20 -1.34
CA LEU A 40 2.43 2.38 -1.35
C LEU A 40 2.91 3.33 -0.24
N ASP A 41 2.14 4.39 0.07
CA ASP A 41 2.45 5.27 1.21
C ASP A 41 2.29 4.55 2.55
N GLN A 42 1.22 3.78 2.72
CA GLN A 42 1.01 2.92 3.91
C GLN A 42 2.15 1.91 4.08
N PHE A 43 2.58 1.28 2.99
CA PHE A 43 3.72 0.37 2.99
C PHE A 43 5.00 1.06 3.45
N LEU A 44 5.32 2.24 2.90
CA LEU A 44 6.51 2.99 3.31
C LEU A 44 6.48 3.36 4.79
N VAL A 45 5.33 3.80 5.30
CA VAL A 45 5.15 4.09 6.73
C VAL A 45 5.34 2.83 7.58
N PHE A 46 4.77 1.70 7.15
CA PHE A 46 4.96 0.41 7.83
C PHE A 46 6.44 0.01 7.90
N ILE A 47 7.17 0.12 6.79
CA ILE A 47 8.61 -0.20 6.74
C ILE A 47 9.39 0.70 7.69
N GLU A 48 9.11 2.01 7.71
CA GLU A 48 9.79 2.95 8.61
C GLU A 48 9.53 2.63 10.09
N GLN A 49 8.29 2.33 10.46
CA GLN A 49 7.90 2.01 11.83
C GLN A 49 8.46 0.66 12.31
N ASN A 50 8.70 -0.28 11.38
CA ASN A 50 9.15 -1.63 11.68
C ASN A 50 10.60 -1.91 11.26
N LEU A 51 11.35 -0.87 10.87
CA LEU A 51 12.73 -0.99 10.37
C LEU A 51 13.65 -1.72 11.36
N PHE A 52 13.47 -1.48 12.66
CA PHE A 52 14.23 -2.17 13.71
C PHE A 52 13.94 -3.68 13.73
N LEU A 53 12.66 -4.07 13.67
CA LEU A 53 12.24 -5.47 13.64
C LEU A 53 12.74 -6.16 12.37
N LEU A 54 12.67 -5.48 11.22
CA LEU A 54 13.20 -5.96 9.93
C LEU A 54 14.71 -6.22 10.02
N LYS A 55 15.49 -5.29 10.60
CA LYS A 55 16.94 -5.47 10.78
C LYS A 55 17.27 -6.61 11.75
N ILE A 56 16.46 -6.84 12.77
CA ILE A 56 16.63 -8.00 13.66
C ILE A 56 16.39 -9.29 12.90
N LEU A 57 15.30 -9.37 12.12
CA LEU A 57 14.99 -10.53 11.30
C LEU A 57 16.09 -10.83 10.27
N GLU A 58 16.57 -9.82 9.56
CA GLU A 58 17.66 -9.93 8.58
C GLU A 58 18.94 -10.46 9.24
N ASN A 59 19.39 -9.82 10.34
CA ASN A 59 20.59 -10.25 11.05
C ASN A 59 20.46 -11.68 11.62
N ARG A 60 19.25 -12.09 12.00
CA ARG A 60 19.00 -13.43 12.58
C ARG A 60 18.88 -14.53 11.52
N TYR A 61 18.34 -14.21 10.35
CA TYR A 61 18.40 -15.08 9.18
C TYR A 61 19.85 -15.31 8.75
N LEU A 62 20.68 -14.25 8.71
CA LEU A 62 22.10 -14.35 8.39
C LEU A 62 22.91 -15.12 9.44
N THR A 63 22.52 -15.09 10.70
CA THR A 63 23.18 -15.82 11.80
C THR A 63 22.60 -17.22 12.07
N ASN A 64 21.61 -17.65 11.27
CA ASN A 64 21.04 -19.01 11.27
C ASN A 64 20.49 -19.46 12.65
N ASN A 65 19.82 -18.54 13.35
CA ASN A 65 19.23 -18.83 14.66
C ASN A 65 17.89 -19.56 14.47
N GLN A 66 17.86 -20.88 14.68
CA GLN A 66 16.74 -21.76 14.30
C GLN A 66 15.45 -21.63 15.16
N ASP A 67 15.48 -20.95 16.31
CA ASP A 67 14.39 -21.01 17.32
C ASP A 67 13.65 -19.68 17.59
N ASP A 68 13.80 -18.65 16.77
CA ASP A 68 13.16 -17.35 17.01
C ASP A 68 11.74 -17.22 16.44
N LEU A 69 10.84 -18.10 16.93
CA LEU A 69 9.42 -18.03 16.61
C LEU A 69 8.78 -16.72 17.09
N ILE A 70 9.25 -16.19 18.23
CA ILE A 70 8.68 -15.00 18.89
C ILE A 70 8.81 -13.75 18.01
N THR A 71 10.01 -13.45 17.51
CA THR A 71 10.23 -12.24 16.70
C THR A 71 9.52 -12.34 15.35
N ARG A 72 9.48 -13.55 14.78
CA ARG A 72 8.73 -13.82 13.55
C ARG A 72 7.24 -13.62 13.74
N ASP A 73 6.67 -14.19 14.79
CA ASP A 73 5.24 -14.08 15.08
C ASP A 73 4.84 -12.63 15.35
N LEU A 74 5.68 -11.88 16.08
CA LEU A 74 5.44 -10.46 16.36
C LEU A 74 5.52 -9.60 15.09
N PHE A 75 6.40 -9.95 14.15
CA PHE A 75 6.47 -9.28 12.85
C PHE A 75 5.26 -9.62 11.95
N LEU A 76 4.85 -10.88 11.90
CA LEU A 76 3.66 -11.31 11.15
C LEU A 76 2.38 -10.68 11.72
N GLU A 77 2.26 -10.59 13.03
CA GLU A 77 1.14 -9.90 13.70
C GLU A 77 1.08 -8.42 13.28
N ARG A 78 2.24 -7.74 13.26
CA ARG A 78 2.32 -6.35 12.82
C ARG A 78 2.00 -6.17 11.34
N ILE A 79 2.50 -7.03 10.45
CA ILE A 79 2.09 -7.01 9.03
C ILE A 79 0.57 -7.13 8.93
N GLN A 80 0.00 -8.12 9.62
CA GLN A 80 -1.43 -8.39 9.53
C GLN A 80 -2.25 -7.20 10.04
N LYS A 81 -1.91 -6.66 11.21
CA LYS A 81 -2.67 -5.61 11.88
C LYS A 81 -2.44 -4.24 11.25
N ASP A 82 -1.20 -3.88 10.96
CA ASP A 82 -0.85 -2.51 10.61
C ASP A 82 -0.85 -2.26 9.10
N LEU A 83 -0.80 -3.32 8.28
CA LEU A 83 -0.78 -3.21 6.82
C LEU A 83 -1.93 -3.97 6.14
N LEU A 84 -1.99 -5.30 6.26
CA LEU A 84 -2.92 -6.13 5.48
C LEU A 84 -4.39 -5.91 5.87
N SER A 85 -4.68 -5.57 7.13
CA SER A 85 -6.05 -5.26 7.56
C SER A 85 -6.61 -3.97 6.95
N GLN A 86 -5.72 -3.08 6.48
CA GLN A 86 -6.08 -1.78 5.91
C GLN A 86 -6.19 -1.83 4.39
N TRP A 87 -5.48 -2.76 3.76
CA TRP A 87 -5.51 -2.96 2.31
C TRP A 87 -6.84 -3.54 1.88
N LYS A 88 -7.45 -2.92 0.87
CA LYS A 88 -8.75 -3.33 0.35
C LYS A 88 -8.59 -3.74 -1.09
N LEU A 89 -9.06 -4.94 -1.42
CA LEU A 89 -9.11 -5.33 -2.82
C LEU A 89 -10.03 -4.37 -3.60
N PRO A 90 -9.65 -4.01 -4.83
CA PRO A 90 -10.53 -3.25 -5.72
C PRO A 90 -11.85 -4.02 -5.93
N ASP A 91 -12.92 -3.31 -6.25
CA ASP A 91 -14.22 -3.96 -6.48
C ASP A 91 -14.13 -4.82 -7.75
N VAL A 92 -14.37 -6.13 -7.62
CA VAL A 92 -14.26 -7.14 -8.70
C VAL A 92 -15.15 -6.78 -9.89
N ILE A 93 -16.33 -6.22 -9.63
CA ILE A 93 -17.32 -5.94 -10.67
C ILE A 93 -17.07 -4.55 -11.28
N ARG A 94 -16.51 -3.62 -10.49
CA ARG A 94 -16.44 -2.21 -10.87
C ARG A 94 -15.06 -1.73 -11.32
N SER A 95 -14.01 -2.52 -11.17
CA SER A 95 -12.65 -2.10 -11.48
C SER A 95 -12.19 -2.71 -12.80
N SER A 96 -11.45 -1.94 -13.60
CA SER A 96 -10.86 -2.49 -14.82
C SER A 96 -9.80 -3.53 -14.49
N ILE A 97 -9.52 -4.42 -15.43
CA ILE A 97 -8.45 -5.42 -15.30
C ILE A 97 -7.09 -4.74 -15.07
N SER A 98 -6.85 -3.60 -15.72
CA SER A 98 -5.61 -2.82 -15.51
C SER A 98 -5.47 -2.34 -14.06
N THR A 99 -6.55 -1.85 -13.45
CA THR A 99 -6.54 -1.44 -12.03
C THR A 99 -6.32 -2.62 -11.10
N TRP A 100 -6.88 -3.78 -11.43
CA TRP A 100 -6.62 -5.01 -10.69
C TRP A 100 -5.16 -5.45 -10.78
N ASP A 101 -4.58 -5.42 -11.98
CA ASP A 101 -3.18 -5.76 -12.23
C ASP A 101 -2.26 -4.81 -11.46
N ASP A 102 -2.50 -3.49 -11.56
CA ASP A 102 -1.72 -2.47 -10.85
C ASP A 102 -1.79 -2.61 -9.33
N ILE A 103 -2.92 -3.04 -8.75
CA ILE A 103 -3.06 -3.17 -7.29
C ILE A 103 -2.50 -4.50 -6.78
N VAL A 104 -2.69 -5.60 -7.52
CA VAL A 104 -2.29 -6.94 -7.04
C VAL A 104 -0.80 -7.22 -7.29
N THR A 105 -0.20 -6.65 -8.33
CA THR A 105 1.22 -6.88 -8.67
C THR A 105 2.19 -6.01 -7.88
N ASN A 106 1.73 -4.87 -7.36
CA ASN A 106 2.51 -3.98 -6.49
C ASN A 106 2.48 -4.43 -5.03
#